data_AF-A0A9D1IJ44-F1
#
_entry.id   AF-A0A9D1IJ44-F1
#
_cell.length_a   1.000
_cell.length_b   1.000
_cell.length_c   1.000
_cell.angle_alpha   90.00
_cell.angle_beta   90.00
_cell.angle_gamma   90.00
#
_symmetry.space_group_name_H-M   'P 1'
#
loop_
_entity.id
_entity.type
_entity.pdbx_description
1 polymer ?
#
loop_
_entity_poly.entity_id
_entity_poly.type
_entity_poly.pdbx_seq_one_letter_code
_entity_poly.pdbx_strand_id
1 'polypeptide(L)'
;MSSHRLGIVVEGGGIRGIYAAGVLDVLSELKLPVKGIIGVSAGAIHACSFVSGQKGRSLRFYKRFCRDDRFFSFKTLIKTGNIVDTQFCYHDIPHIYDPFDNEAFKQSGIAYYVTCTNV
;
A
#
# COMPACT_ATOMS: atom_id res chain seq x y z
N MET A 1 -20.15 -7.32 26.67
CA MET A 1 -19.83 -8.24 25.55
C MET A 1 -18.42 -7.92 25.09
N SER A 2 -17.52 -8.90 25.02
CA SER A 2 -16.19 -8.68 24.44
C SER A 2 -16.35 -8.26 22.98
N SER A 3 -16.01 -7.00 22.67
CA SER A 3 -16.06 -6.47 21.31
C SER A 3 -14.95 -7.14 20.51
N HIS A 4 -15.31 -8.12 19.69
CA HIS A 4 -14.36 -8.81 18.84
C HIS A 4 -13.85 -7.82 17.80
N ARG A 5 -12.55 -7.50 17.86
CA ARG A 5 -11.89 -6.59 16.92
C ARG A 5 -11.29 -7.39 15.78
N LEU A 6 -11.76 -7.15 14.56
CA LEU A 6 -11.17 -7.73 13.35
C LEU A 6 -9.89 -6.97 12.99
N GLY A 7 -8.79 -7.72 12.95
CA GLY A 7 -7.48 -7.24 12.49
C GLY A 7 -7.06 -7.92 11.19
N ILE A 8 -6.33 -7.21 10.33
CA ILE A 8 -5.74 -7.75 9.10
C ILE A 8 -4.22 -7.64 9.17
N VAL A 9 -3.51 -8.67 8.73
CA VAL A 9 -2.06 -8.61 8.49
C VAL A 9 -1.82 -8.75 7.00
N VAL A 10 -1.07 -7.82 6.41
CA VAL A 10 -0.75 -7.79 4.99
C VAL A 10 0.76 -7.94 4.84
N GLU A 11 1.16 -9.10 4.33
CA GLU A 11 2.57 -9.45 4.13
C GLU A 11 3.25 -8.61 3.05
N GLY A 12 4.58 -8.60 3.10
CA GLY A 12 5.41 -8.07 2.03
C GLY A 12 5.49 -9.01 0.84
N GLY A 13 6.23 -8.60 -0.20
CA GLY A 13 6.40 -9.43 -1.39
C GLY A 13 6.84 -8.68 -2.64
N GLY A 14 7.24 -7.41 -2.52
CA GLY A 14 7.51 -6.55 -3.67
C GLY A 14 6.34 -6.55 -4.63
N ILE A 15 6.63 -6.65 -5.93
CA ILE A 15 5.61 -6.64 -6.98
C ILE A 15 4.64 -7.82 -6.87
N ARG A 16 5.09 -8.97 -6.36
CA ARG A 16 4.23 -10.16 -6.19
C ARG A 16 3.11 -9.93 -5.18
N GLY A 17 3.29 -8.98 -4.26
CA GLY A 17 2.30 -8.61 -3.24
C GLY A 17 1.00 -8.01 -3.78
N ILE A 18 0.91 -7.72 -5.10
CA ILE A 18 -0.27 -7.10 -5.71
C ILE A 18 -1.56 -7.91 -5.53
N TYR A 19 -1.48 -9.23 -5.34
CA TYR A 19 -2.67 -10.05 -5.06
C TYR A 19 -3.39 -9.59 -3.78
N ALA A 20 -2.63 -9.13 -2.78
CA ALA A 20 -3.17 -8.66 -1.51
C ALA A 20 -4.04 -7.41 -1.70
N ALA A 21 -3.72 -6.55 -2.68
CA ALA A 21 -4.57 -5.41 -3.01
C ALA A 21 -5.94 -5.86 -3.52
N GLY A 22 -6.00 -6.91 -4.35
CA GLY A 22 -7.28 -7.46 -4.83
C GLY A 22 -8.11 -8.06 -3.69
N VAL A 23 -7.46 -8.77 -2.75
CA VAL A 23 -8.13 -9.28 -1.55
C VAL A 23 -8.68 -8.12 -0.71
N LEU A 24 -7.87 -7.10 -0.45
CA LEU A 24 -8.29 -5.91 0.32
C LEU A 24 -9.45 -5.16 -0.35
N ASP A 25 -9.44 -5.03 -1.67
CA ASP A 25 -10.54 -4.42 -2.42
C ASP A 25 -11.86 -5.19 -2.18
N VAL A 26 -11.83 -6.53 -2.21
CA VAL A 26 -13.00 -7.37 -1.90
C VAL A 26 -13.43 -7.22 -0.44
N LEU A 27 -12.50 -7.22 0.52
CA LEU A 27 -12.82 -7.02 1.94
C LEU A 27 -13.46 -5.64 2.18
N SER A 28 -13.06 -4.63 1.40
CA SER A 28 -13.64 -3.29 1.44
C SER A 28 -15.08 -3.29 0.93
N GLU A 29 -15.35 -3.99 -0.18
CA GLU A 29 -16.71 -4.18 -0.72
C GLU A 29 -17.64 -4.89 0.27
N LEU A 30 -17.11 -5.88 1.00
CA LEU A 30 -17.84 -6.61 2.04
C LEU A 30 -18.12 -5.77 3.30
N LYS A 31 -17.59 -4.54 3.38
CA LYS A 31 -17.77 -3.60 4.50
C LYS A 31 -17.44 -4.25 5.85
N LEU A 32 -16.41 -5.09 5.89
CA LEU A 32 -16.01 -5.75 7.12
C LEU A 32 -15.60 -4.71 8.18
N PRO A 33 -15.98 -4.89 9.46
CA PRO A 33 -15.72 -3.93 10.53
C PRO A 33 -14.25 -4.04 11.02
N VAL A 34 -13.29 -3.89 10.12
CA VAL A 34 -11.85 -3.91 10.40
C VAL A 34 -11.51 -2.76 11.34
N LYS A 35 -10.84 -3.07 12.45
CA LYS A 35 -10.43 -2.08 13.47
C LYS A 35 -8.92 -1.87 13.52
N GLY A 36 -8.15 -2.75 12.89
CA GLY A 36 -6.71 -2.58 12.79
C GLY A 36 -6.12 -3.33 11.59
N ILE A 37 -5.04 -2.81 11.04
CA ILE A 37 -4.30 -3.43 9.95
C ILE A 37 -2.80 -3.20 10.10
N ILE A 38 -2.03 -4.27 9.93
CA ILE A 38 -0.57 -4.26 9.95
C ILE A 38 -0.06 -4.54 8.54
N GLY A 39 0.82 -3.70 8.03
CA GLY A 39 1.42 -3.87 6.70
C GLY A 39 2.94 -4.00 6.74
N VAL A 40 3.47 -4.91 5.91
CA VAL A 40 4.91 -5.15 5.76
C VAL A 40 5.34 -4.82 4.33
N SER A 41 6.33 -3.94 4.14
CA SER A 41 6.85 -3.60 2.79
C SER A 41 5.73 -3.23 1.80
N ALA A 42 5.58 -3.94 0.67
CA ALA A 42 4.48 -3.73 -0.29
C ALA A 42 3.09 -3.85 0.35
N GLY A 43 2.93 -4.72 1.36
CA GLY A 43 1.70 -4.86 2.13
C GLY A 43 1.30 -3.57 2.86
N ALA A 44 2.27 -2.77 3.31
CA ALA A 44 1.99 -1.45 3.88
C ALA A 44 1.35 -0.51 2.85
N ILE A 45 1.86 -0.51 1.61
CA ILE A 45 1.36 0.33 0.51
C ILE A 45 -0.07 -0.08 0.12
N HIS A 46 -0.35 -1.38 0.05
CA HIS A 46 -1.70 -1.88 -0.25
C HIS A 46 -2.66 -1.60 0.91
N ALA A 47 -2.21 -1.81 2.15
CA ALA A 47 -2.99 -1.53 3.35
C ALA A 47 -3.33 -0.04 3.51
N CYS A 48 -2.44 0.90 3.16
CA CYS A 48 -2.78 2.33 3.27
C CYS A 48 -3.88 2.73 2.26
N SER A 49 -3.90 2.11 1.06
CA SER A 49 -4.97 2.30 0.08
C SER A 49 -6.32 1.75 0.58
N PHE A 50 -6.30 0.63 1.30
CA PHE A 50 -7.49 0.07 1.95
C PHE A 50 -8.01 0.99 3.06
N VAL A 51 -7.11 1.48 3.92
CA VAL A 51 -7.45 2.38 5.04
C VAL A 51 -8.03 3.70 4.54
N SER A 52 -7.50 4.27 3.45
CA SER A 52 -8.05 5.49 2.84
C SER A 52 -9.32 5.25 2.02
N GLY A 53 -9.83 4.02 1.94
CA GLY A 53 -11.00 3.66 1.13
C GLY A 53 -10.77 3.79 -0.37
N GLN A 54 -9.52 3.94 -0.83
CA GLN A 54 -9.16 4.12 -2.22
C GLN A 54 -9.05 2.77 -2.96
N LYS A 55 -10.20 2.10 -3.08
CA LYS A 55 -10.33 0.84 -3.81
C LYS A 55 -9.72 0.90 -5.21
N GLY A 56 -9.01 -0.15 -5.61
CA GLY A 56 -8.41 -0.29 -6.94
C GLY A 56 -7.18 0.59 -7.19
N ARG A 57 -6.80 1.47 -6.26
CA ARG A 57 -5.63 2.36 -6.39
C ARG A 57 -4.35 1.58 -6.66
N SER A 58 -4.09 0.57 -5.85
CA SER A 58 -2.93 -0.31 -6.02
C SER A 58 -2.86 -0.93 -7.41
N LEU A 59 -3.99 -1.41 -7.94
CA LEU A 59 -4.03 -1.96 -9.29
C LEU A 59 -3.77 -0.90 -10.37
N ARG A 60 -4.28 0.33 -10.21
CA ARG A 60 -4.10 1.43 -11.17
C ARG A 60 -2.63 1.78 -11.34
N PHE A 61 -1.94 2.11 -10.25
CA PHE A 61 -0.53 2.52 -10.36
C PHE A 61 0.39 1.35 -10.74
N TYR A 62 0.09 0.11 -10.33
CA TYR A 62 0.82 -1.07 -10.80
C TYR A 62 0.65 -1.26 -12.31
N LYS A 63 -0.57 -1.26 -12.83
CA LYS A 63 -0.81 -1.44 -14.28
C LYS A 63 -0.16 -0.33 -15.11
N ARG A 64 -0.13 0.90 -14.59
CA ARG A 64 0.44 2.05 -15.28
C ARG A 64 1.97 2.04 -15.27
N PHE A 65 2.60 1.63 -14.18
CA PHE A 65 4.03 1.86 -13.95
C PHE A 65 4.88 0.60 -13.78
N CYS A 66 4.32 -0.60 -13.76
CA CYS A 66 5.12 -1.84 -13.54
C CYS A 66 6.23 -2.08 -14.57
N ARG A 67 6.15 -1.43 -15.75
CA ARG A 67 7.16 -1.49 -16.81
C ARG A 67 8.09 -0.27 -16.83
N ASP A 68 7.88 0.70 -15.94
CA ASP A 68 8.76 1.85 -15.78
C ASP A 68 9.96 1.46 -14.92
N ASP A 69 11.19 1.69 -15.42
CA ASP A 69 12.42 1.34 -14.71
C ASP A 69 12.52 2.03 -13.32
N ARG A 70 11.86 3.18 -13.14
CA ARG A 70 11.78 3.87 -11.85
C ARG A 70 10.91 3.14 -10.84
N PHE A 71 9.91 2.39 -11.29
CA PHE A 71 9.01 1.67 -10.39
C PHE A 71 9.74 0.54 -9.65
N PHE A 72 10.52 -0.27 -10.40
CA PHE A 72 11.35 -1.33 -9.85
C PHE A 72 12.37 -1.80 -10.89
N SER A 73 13.66 -1.52 -10.70
CA SER A 73 14.69 -2.07 -11.60
C SER A 73 16.09 -2.13 -10.97
N PHE A 74 16.89 -3.09 -11.46
CA PHE A 74 18.33 -3.14 -11.16
C PHE A 74 19.08 -1.91 -11.70
N LYS A 75 18.60 -1.29 -12.78
CA LYS A 75 19.20 -0.05 -13.30
C LYS A 75 19.07 1.08 -12.29
N THR A 76 17.92 1.21 -11.64
CA THR A 76 17.71 2.19 -10.56
C THR A 76 18.59 1.88 -9.37
N LEU A 77 18.70 0.60 -8.97
CA LEU A 77 19.60 0.18 -7.89
C LEU A 77 21.05 0.64 -8.13
N ILE A 78 21.58 0.44 -9.34
CA ILE A 78 22.95 0.85 -9.68
C ILE A 78 23.11 2.38 -9.64
N LYS A 79 22.10 3.13 -10.10
CA LYS A 79 22.16 4.59 -10.20
C LYS A 79 21.95 5.31 -8.87
N THR A 80 21.06 4.79 -8.02
CA THR A 80 20.56 5.52 -6.83
C THR A 80 20.80 4.77 -5.51
N GLY A 81 21.28 3.53 -5.56
CA GLY A 81 21.37 2.64 -4.40
C GLY A 81 20.02 2.05 -3.98
N ASN A 82 18.91 2.39 -4.66
CA ASN A 82 17.58 1.88 -4.35
C ASN A 82 16.98 1.12 -5.52
N ILE A 83 16.48 -0.10 -5.29
CA ILE A 83 15.83 -0.90 -6.35
C ILE A 83 14.47 -0.33 -6.77
N VAL A 84 13.85 0.44 -5.89
CA VAL A 84 12.65 1.25 -6.12
C VAL A 84 13.07 2.71 -6.09
N ASP A 85 12.74 3.48 -7.12
CA ASP A 85 13.02 4.92 -7.12
C ASP A 85 12.13 5.61 -6.08
N THR A 86 12.75 6.20 -5.06
CA THR A 86 12.03 6.80 -3.94
C THR A 86 11.28 8.07 -4.34
N GLN A 87 11.87 8.88 -5.22
CA GLN A 87 11.24 10.09 -5.72
C GLN A 87 9.99 9.72 -6.53
N PHE A 88 10.13 8.78 -7.45
CA PHE A 88 9.01 8.37 -8.28
C PHE A 88 7.90 7.69 -7.48
N CYS A 89 8.24 6.68 -6.66
CA CYS A 89 7.25 5.84 -6.01
C CYS A 89 6.60 6.47 -4.76
N TYR A 90 7.35 7.26 -3.98
CA TYR A 90 6.84 7.83 -2.73
C TYR A 90 6.45 9.30 -2.84
N HIS A 91 6.81 9.99 -3.93
CA HIS A 91 6.40 11.38 -4.14
C HIS A 91 5.59 11.55 -5.42
N ASP A 92 6.15 11.23 -6.59
CA ASP A 92 5.48 11.54 -7.86
C ASP A 92 4.17 10.76 -8.04
N ILE A 93 4.17 9.45 -7.76
CA ILE A 93 2.94 8.63 -7.84
C ILE A 93 1.86 9.17 -6.88
N PRO A 94 2.08 9.26 -5.56
CA PRO A 94 1.03 9.64 -4.62
C PRO A 94 0.67 11.12 -4.60
N HIS A 95 1.46 12.02 -5.20
CA HIS A 95 1.14 13.45 -5.24
C HIS A 95 0.68 13.95 -6.61
N ILE A 96 1.13 13.34 -7.70
CA ILE A 96 0.91 13.84 -9.06
C ILE A 96 0.08 12.83 -9.87
N TYR A 97 0.55 11.59 -10.00
CA TYR A 97 -0.01 10.67 -11.01
C TYR A 97 -1.24 9.88 -10.58
N ASP A 98 -1.34 9.57 -9.29
CA ASP A 98 -2.50 8.96 -8.65
C ASP A 98 -2.55 9.55 -7.23
N PRO A 99 -3.19 10.71 -7.00
CA PRO A 99 -3.14 11.38 -5.69
C PRO A 99 -3.69 10.52 -4.53
N PHE A 100 -2.94 10.45 -3.42
CA PHE A 100 -3.37 9.75 -2.21
C PHE A 100 -4.31 10.62 -1.37
N ASP A 101 -5.41 10.04 -0.89
CA ASP A 101 -6.39 10.71 -0.06
C ASP A 101 -5.96 10.66 1.42
N ASN A 102 -5.15 11.65 1.78
CA ASN A 102 -4.63 11.79 3.14
C ASN A 102 -5.74 12.08 4.17
N GLU A 103 -6.81 12.75 3.77
CA GLU A 103 -7.89 13.11 4.68
C GLU A 103 -8.77 11.89 4.97
N ALA A 104 -9.15 11.12 3.95
CA ALA A 104 -9.85 9.85 4.14
C ALA A 104 -9.02 8.86 4.98
N PHE A 105 -7.69 8.80 4.77
CA PHE A 105 -6.81 7.97 5.58
C PHE A 105 -6.87 8.34 7.07
N LYS A 106 -6.72 9.64 7.40
CA LYS A 106 -6.78 10.15 8.79
C LYS A 106 -8.15 9.93 9.43
N GLN A 107 -9.22 10.04 8.65
CA GLN A 107 -10.61 9.93 9.13
C GLN A 107 -11.12 8.48 9.21
N SER A 108 -10.37 7.51 8.68
CA SER A 108 -10.79 6.10 8.60
C SER A 108 -11.16 5.45 9.94
N GLY A 109 -10.52 5.88 11.03
CA GLY A 109 -10.65 5.28 12.36
C GLY A 109 -10.10 3.85 12.47
N ILE A 110 -9.36 3.36 11.46
CA ILE A 110 -8.68 2.06 11.47
C ILE A 110 -7.26 2.25 12.02
N ALA A 111 -6.87 1.48 13.02
CA ALA A 111 -5.49 1.51 13.52
C ALA A 111 -4.54 0.95 12.44
N TYR A 112 -3.60 1.75 11.98
CA TYR A 112 -2.64 1.39 10.92
C TYR A 112 -1.23 1.25 11.48
N TYR A 113 -0.63 0.09 11.31
CA TYR A 113 0.73 -0.21 11.76
C TYR A 113 1.59 -0.65 10.58
N VAL A 114 2.85 -0.22 10.58
CA VAL A 114 3.86 -0.62 9.60
C VAL A 114 5.08 -1.15 10.30
N THR A 115 5.68 -2.19 9.74
CA THR A 115 6.92 -2.76 10.28
C THR A 115 8.14 -2.05 9.71
N CYS A 116 9.10 -1.70 10.57
CA CYS A 116 10.39 -1.16 10.20
C CYS A 116 11.49 -1.70 11.11
N THR A 117 12.73 -1.67 10.64
CA THR A 117 13.90 -2.07 11.42
C THR A 117 14.97 -0.97 11.31
N ASN A 118 15.59 -0.64 12.43
CA ASN A 118 16.77 0.22 12.47
C ASN A 118 18.03 -0.64 12.30
N VAL A 119 19.00 -0.16 11.51
CA VAL A 119 20.27 -0.84 11.23
C VAL A 119 21.40 -0.31 12.10
#